data_AF-A0A9W8ANG9-F1
#
_entry.id   AF-A0A9W8ANG9-F1
#
_cell.length_a   1.000
_cell.length_b   1.000
_cell.length_c   1.000
_cell.angle_alpha   90.00
_cell.angle_beta   90.00
_cell.angle_gamma   90.00
#
_symmetry.space_group_name_H-M   'P 1'
#
loop_
_entity.id
_entity.type
_entity.pdbx_description
1 polymer ?
#
loop_
_entity_poly.entity_id
_entity_poly.type
_entity_poly.pdbx_seq_one_letter_code
_entity_poly.pdbx_strand_id
1 'polypeptide(L)'
;MGVPIYGIIALTNTATDKEGRSVPAPGQGILTTAREVPGKLPSPMLDVNYRRRQLTQRRQQIEQWVEQEYQFLHEELTSLKASGQFPTAEASEADYLAERTRHIEQEAKRQEKEALNTWGNFFYRNNPHIAPLRGALASFGLTVDDIGAASFHGTSTKANDKNESDVLNKQFAHLGRTPGNACPSIFQKYLTGHPKAPAAAWMLNGLLQVLETGIIPGNRNADNIDEMFEQYEYVLYPSRSIHTDGVKAGLLKSFGFGQVGSEILVVHPDYLFGALDEMTYNTYCAKNTNREAKAYRYWHDAMAGVSSFFQAKSEAPYSDALETQVYLNPFARADYDTKRRTYVFDEAGLALPTTDTAVAEQMVQALATNAQQNMGDRGVGVDVELVGN
;
A
#
# COMPACT_ATOMS: atom_id res chain seq x y z
N MET A 1 9.84 2.64 -10.25
CA MET A 1 9.18 2.35 -11.54
C MET A 1 8.62 3.58 -12.24
N GLY A 2 8.05 4.57 -11.53
CA GLY A 2 7.45 5.77 -12.15
C GLY A 2 6.26 5.40 -13.03
N VAL A 3 5.33 4.63 -12.47
CA VAL A 3 4.07 4.24 -13.12
C VAL A 3 2.95 5.17 -12.65
N PRO A 4 1.88 5.37 -13.43
CA PRO A 4 0.72 6.12 -12.97
C PRO A 4 0.10 5.45 -11.73
N ILE A 5 -0.36 6.26 -10.79
CA ILE A 5 -1.01 5.82 -9.55
C ILE A 5 -2.42 6.39 -9.56
N TYR A 6 -3.41 5.55 -9.82
CA TYR A 6 -4.82 5.97 -9.98
C TYR A 6 -5.59 6.06 -8.66
N GLY A 7 -5.09 5.42 -7.60
CA GLY A 7 -5.74 5.38 -6.31
C GLY A 7 -5.06 4.41 -5.36
N ILE A 8 -5.37 4.57 -4.08
CA ILE A 8 -4.85 3.74 -3.00
C ILE A 8 -5.95 2.81 -2.55
N ILE A 9 -5.74 1.50 -2.65
CA ILE A 9 -6.65 0.52 -2.06
C ILE A 9 -6.39 0.46 -0.55
N ALA A 10 -7.17 1.24 0.21
CA ALA A 10 -6.96 1.41 1.65
C ALA A 10 -7.58 0.27 2.48
N LEU A 11 -8.67 -0.33 2.00
CA LEU A 11 -9.32 -1.47 2.64
C LEU A 11 -9.91 -2.41 1.58
N THR A 12 -9.78 -3.71 1.82
CA THR A 12 -10.54 -4.75 1.11
C THR A 12 -11.03 -5.77 2.12
N ASN A 13 -12.32 -6.03 2.14
CA ASN A 13 -12.92 -7.02 3.03
C ASN A 13 -13.95 -7.87 2.31
N THR A 14 -14.08 -9.11 2.75
CA THR A 14 -15.16 -10.01 2.39
C THR A 14 -15.87 -10.49 3.66
N ALA A 15 -17.16 -10.80 3.53
CA ALA A 15 -17.97 -11.31 4.63
C ALA A 15 -19.06 -12.24 4.12
N THR A 16 -19.25 -13.35 4.83
CA THR A 16 -20.47 -14.15 4.78
C THR A 16 -21.52 -13.54 5.71
N ASP A 17 -22.76 -14.03 5.61
CA ASP A 17 -23.88 -13.46 6.35
C ASP A 17 -24.20 -14.26 7.61
N LYS A 18 -25.15 -15.20 7.53
CA LYS A 18 -25.68 -15.98 8.66
C LYS A 18 -26.40 -17.23 8.15
N GLU A 19 -26.85 -18.07 9.07
CA GLU A 19 -27.71 -19.21 8.75
C GLU A 19 -28.92 -18.80 7.91
N GLY A 20 -29.16 -19.56 6.84
CA GLY A 20 -30.21 -19.30 5.87
C GLY A 20 -30.43 -20.49 4.95
N ARG A 21 -31.50 -20.45 4.15
CA ARG A 21 -31.83 -21.47 3.15
C ARG A 21 -31.99 -20.91 1.73
N SER A 22 -31.79 -19.60 1.56
CA SER A 22 -31.83 -18.92 0.26
C SER A 22 -30.43 -18.46 -0.13
N VAL A 23 -29.77 -19.21 -1.02
CA VAL A 23 -28.45 -18.89 -1.58
C VAL A 23 -28.38 -17.52 -2.28
N PRO A 24 -29.40 -17.07 -3.06
CA PRO A 24 -29.32 -15.79 -3.77
C PRO A 24 -29.66 -14.58 -2.89
N ALA A 25 -30.06 -14.78 -1.64
CA ALA A 25 -30.45 -13.67 -0.77
C ALA A 25 -29.23 -12.84 -0.36
N PRO A 26 -29.20 -11.53 -0.62
CA PRO A 26 -28.15 -10.66 -0.11
C PRO A 26 -28.32 -10.48 1.41
N GLY A 27 -27.22 -10.42 2.14
CA GLY A 27 -27.23 -10.13 3.57
C GLY A 27 -26.33 -8.97 3.98
N GLN A 28 -26.08 -8.88 5.28
CA GLN A 28 -25.47 -7.71 5.92
C GLN A 28 -24.14 -8.03 6.61
N GLY A 29 -23.51 -9.16 6.31
CA GLY A 29 -22.22 -9.55 6.91
C GLY A 29 -21.15 -8.47 6.77
N ILE A 30 -21.18 -7.72 5.67
CA ILE A 30 -20.21 -6.65 5.38
C ILE A 30 -20.34 -5.45 6.33
N LEU A 31 -21.43 -5.32 7.12
CA LEU A 31 -21.51 -4.33 8.21
C LEU A 31 -20.32 -4.43 9.16
N THR A 32 -19.71 -5.61 9.27
CA THR A 32 -18.56 -5.86 10.14
C THR A 32 -17.30 -5.05 9.78
N THR A 33 -17.22 -4.40 8.62
CA THR A 33 -16.13 -3.45 8.31
C THR A 33 -16.24 -2.14 9.09
N ALA A 34 -17.44 -1.82 9.61
CA ALA A 34 -17.69 -0.69 10.48
C ALA A 34 -17.72 -1.08 11.98
N ARG A 35 -17.39 -2.33 12.34
CA ARG A 35 -17.46 -2.78 13.73
C ARG A 35 -16.48 -2.04 14.62
N GLU A 36 -16.98 -1.38 15.65
CA GLU A 36 -16.18 -0.80 16.73
C GLU A 36 -17.01 -0.71 18.00
N VAL A 37 -16.34 -0.81 19.15
CA VAL A 37 -16.92 -0.57 20.46
C VAL A 37 -16.57 0.87 20.85
N PRO A 38 -17.51 1.82 20.79
CA PRO A 38 -17.22 3.20 21.11
C PRO A 38 -16.84 3.34 22.59
N GLY A 39 -15.70 3.97 22.86
CA GLY A 39 -15.32 4.42 24.20
C GLY A 39 -15.98 5.75 24.55
N LYS A 40 -15.82 6.20 25.80
CA LYS A 40 -16.20 7.58 26.19
C LYS A 40 -15.29 8.64 25.59
N LEU A 41 -14.07 8.25 25.23
CA LEU A 41 -13.04 9.11 24.66
C LEU A 41 -12.50 8.45 23.38
N PRO A 42 -12.12 9.23 22.35
CA PRO A 42 -11.45 8.69 21.17
C PRO A 42 -10.13 8.00 21.54
N SER A 43 -9.79 6.93 20.82
CA SER A 43 -8.50 6.27 20.99
C SER A 43 -7.36 7.22 20.60
N PRO A 44 -6.29 7.36 21.40
CA PRO A 44 -5.10 8.14 21.01
C PRO A 44 -4.48 7.66 19.68
N MET A 45 -4.71 6.42 19.29
CA MET A 45 -4.26 5.88 18.00
C MET A 45 -4.90 6.58 16.79
N LEU A 46 -6.04 7.25 16.94
CA LEU A 46 -6.63 8.06 15.87
C LEU A 46 -5.90 9.40 15.68
N ASP A 47 -5.15 9.87 16.68
CA ASP A 47 -4.34 11.08 16.56
C ASP A 47 -3.00 10.78 15.85
N VAL A 48 -2.81 11.38 14.68
CA VAL A 48 -1.58 11.24 13.89
C VAL A 48 -0.35 11.78 14.64
N ASN A 49 -0.50 12.81 15.48
CA ASN A 49 0.62 13.37 16.24
C ASN A 49 1.06 12.43 17.36
N TYR A 50 0.11 11.74 18.00
CA TYR A 50 0.42 10.67 18.93
C TYR A 50 1.24 9.57 18.23
N ARG A 51 0.73 9.04 17.11
CA ARG A 51 1.41 7.97 16.36
C ARG A 51 2.80 8.39 15.85
N ARG A 52 2.93 9.61 15.34
CA ARG A 52 4.21 10.18 14.90
C ARG A 52 5.22 10.24 16.04
N ARG A 53 4.81 10.70 17.23
CA ARG A 53 5.70 10.75 18.41
C ARG A 53 6.19 9.34 18.81
N GLN A 54 5.31 8.34 18.79
CA GLN A 54 5.69 6.96 19.09
C GLN A 54 6.66 6.39 18.05
N LEU A 55 6.45 6.71 16.77
CA LEU A 55 7.37 6.34 15.69
C LEU A 55 8.75 6.98 15.87
N THR A 56 8.82 8.27 16.20
CA THR A 56 10.10 8.96 16.47
C THR A 56 10.86 8.29 17.62
N GLN A 57 10.18 7.93 18.72
CA GLN A 57 10.82 7.20 19.82
C GLN A 57 11.32 5.82 19.37
N ARG A 58 10.56 5.13 18.52
CA ARG A 58 10.99 3.82 18.00
C ARG A 58 12.18 3.93 17.06
N ARG A 59 12.27 4.99 16.25
CA ARG A 59 13.42 5.29 15.39
C ARG A 59 14.71 5.48 16.21
N GLN A 60 14.63 6.27 17.28
CA GLN A 60 15.77 6.46 18.20
C GLN A 60 16.25 5.13 18.83
N GLN A 61 15.33 4.22 19.14
CA GLN A 61 15.72 2.88 19.62
C GLN A 61 16.40 2.03 18.55
N ILE A 62 16.00 2.18 17.28
CA ILE A 62 16.62 1.47 16.15
C ILE A 62 18.02 2.04 15.90
N GLU A 63 18.20 3.36 15.95
CA GLU A 63 19.50 4.03 15.84
C GLU A 63 20.48 3.53 16.90
N GLN A 64 20.05 3.54 18.17
CA GLN A 64 20.84 2.99 19.29
C GLN A 64 21.16 1.50 19.11
N TRP A 65 20.22 0.72 18.57
CA TRP A 65 20.47 -0.69 18.28
C TRP A 65 21.54 -0.86 17.20
N VAL A 66 21.50 -0.07 16.12
CA VAL A 66 22.53 -0.11 15.06
C VAL A 66 23.92 0.23 15.61
N GLU A 67 24.02 1.28 16.43
CA GLU A 67 25.27 1.66 17.08
C GLU A 67 25.85 0.52 17.92
N GLN A 68 25.00 -0.14 18.72
CA GLN A 68 25.39 -1.29 19.55
C GLN A 68 25.86 -2.47 18.70
N GLU A 69 25.17 -2.77 17.59
CA GLU A 69 25.58 -3.86 16.70
C GLU A 69 26.93 -3.61 16.02
N TYR A 70 27.24 -2.35 15.67
CA TYR A 70 28.58 -2.02 15.15
C TYR A 70 29.67 -2.13 16.22
N GLN A 71 29.36 -1.84 17.49
CA GLN A 71 30.28 -2.09 18.60
C GLN A 71 30.53 -3.59 18.78
N PHE A 72 29.47 -4.41 18.80
CA PHE A 72 29.60 -5.86 18.88
C PHE A 72 30.37 -6.44 17.69
N LEU A 73 30.13 -5.94 16.48
CA LEU A 73 30.89 -6.34 15.29
C LEU A 73 32.39 -6.06 15.44
N HIS A 74 32.76 -4.91 16.01
CA HIS A 74 34.16 -4.59 16.28
C HIS A 74 34.81 -5.53 17.30
N GLU A 75 34.10 -5.85 18.38
CA GLU A 75 34.55 -6.80 19.40
C GLU A 75 34.70 -8.23 18.83
N GLU A 76 33.71 -8.70 18.05
CA GLU A 76 33.74 -9.98 17.35
C GLU A 76 34.95 -10.06 16.42
N LEU A 77 35.17 -9.04 15.58
CA LEU A 77 36.32 -8.99 14.67
C LEU A 77 37.66 -9.01 15.42
N THR A 78 37.76 -8.28 16.54
CA THR A 78 38.97 -8.26 17.36
C THR A 78 39.26 -9.64 17.94
N SER A 79 38.24 -10.34 18.43
CA SER A 79 38.35 -11.70 18.95
C SER A 79 38.74 -12.71 17.86
N LEU A 80 38.12 -12.63 16.68
CA LEU A 80 38.40 -13.52 15.54
C LEU A 80 39.84 -13.33 15.02
N LYS A 81 40.35 -12.10 15.00
CA LYS A 81 41.74 -11.81 14.66
C LYS A 81 42.71 -12.41 15.68
N ALA A 82 42.38 -12.31 16.97
CA ALA A 82 43.23 -12.85 18.03
C ALA A 82 43.27 -14.38 18.04
N SER A 83 42.15 -15.05 17.73
CA SER A 83 42.08 -16.51 17.66
C SER A 83 42.57 -17.09 16.33
N GLY A 84 42.59 -16.29 15.25
CA GLY A 84 42.91 -16.73 13.89
C GLY A 84 41.87 -17.68 13.30
N GLN A 85 40.68 -17.77 13.88
CA GLN A 85 39.61 -18.68 13.47
C GLN A 85 38.41 -17.89 12.98
N PHE A 86 38.24 -17.77 11.67
CA PHE A 86 37.00 -17.30 11.05
C PHE A 86 35.98 -18.45 10.98
N PRO A 87 34.66 -18.16 10.87
CA PRO A 87 33.60 -19.17 10.88
C PRO A 87 33.73 -20.23 9.78
N THR A 88 34.32 -19.88 8.65
CA THR A 88 34.65 -20.80 7.56
C THR A 88 36.12 -20.62 7.16
N ALA A 89 36.74 -21.70 6.69
CA ALA A 89 38.17 -21.70 6.31
C ALA A 89 38.49 -20.78 5.12
N GLU A 90 37.48 -20.35 4.36
CA GLU A 90 37.60 -19.51 3.17
C GLU A 90 37.23 -18.04 3.42
N ALA A 91 36.61 -17.71 4.56
CA ALA A 91 36.18 -16.35 4.85
C ALA A 91 37.36 -15.45 5.24
N SER A 92 37.48 -14.30 4.56
CA SER A 92 38.39 -13.24 4.94
C SER A 92 37.76 -12.26 5.94
N GLU A 93 38.58 -11.39 6.55
CA GLU A 93 38.10 -10.27 7.35
C GLU A 93 37.14 -9.37 6.56
N ALA A 94 37.45 -9.12 5.29
CA ALA A 94 36.64 -8.28 4.41
C ALA A 94 35.28 -8.91 4.14
N ASP A 95 35.24 -10.23 3.92
CA ASP A 95 33.98 -10.97 3.71
C ASP A 95 33.10 -10.92 4.97
N TYR A 96 33.70 -11.16 6.15
CA TYR A 96 32.98 -11.11 7.42
C TYR A 96 32.41 -9.71 7.69
N LEU A 97 33.22 -8.67 7.48
CA LEU A 97 32.78 -7.29 7.64
C LEU A 97 31.64 -6.95 6.68
N ALA A 98 31.76 -7.34 5.40
CA ALA A 98 30.73 -7.09 4.39
C ALA A 98 29.40 -7.79 4.70
N GLU A 99 29.44 -9.07 5.07
CA GLU A 99 28.23 -9.83 5.38
C GLU A 99 27.54 -9.34 6.64
N ARG A 100 28.30 -9.06 7.71
CA ARG A 100 27.73 -8.56 8.97
C ARG A 100 27.19 -7.14 8.82
N THR A 101 27.88 -6.27 8.08
CA THR A 101 27.37 -4.92 7.75
C THR A 101 26.06 -5.01 6.97
N ARG A 102 26.01 -5.86 5.93
CA ARG A 102 24.78 -6.11 5.17
C ARG A 102 23.65 -6.58 6.07
N HIS A 103 23.93 -7.49 7.00
CA HIS A 103 22.94 -7.99 7.94
C HIS A 103 22.39 -6.87 8.83
N ILE A 104 23.27 -6.06 9.45
CA ILE A 104 22.86 -4.93 10.32
C ILE A 104 21.98 -3.95 9.53
N GLU A 105 22.37 -3.57 8.32
CA GLU A 105 21.58 -2.67 7.48
C GLU A 105 20.21 -3.23 7.08
N GLN A 106 20.16 -4.51 6.71
CA GLN A 106 18.91 -5.19 6.35
C GLN A 106 17.97 -5.25 7.54
N GLU A 107 18.52 -5.55 8.71
CA GLU A 107 17.79 -5.66 9.96
C GLU A 107 17.30 -4.30 10.45
N ALA A 108 18.10 -3.24 10.33
CA ALA A 108 17.68 -1.86 10.58
C ALA A 108 16.51 -1.45 9.68
N LYS A 109 16.60 -1.73 8.36
CA LYS A 109 15.51 -1.50 7.39
C LYS A 109 14.27 -2.31 7.73
N ARG A 110 14.42 -3.56 8.20
CA ARG A 110 13.30 -4.41 8.65
C ARG A 110 12.60 -3.79 9.86
N GLN A 111 13.35 -3.41 10.88
CA GLN A 111 12.81 -2.81 12.11
C GLN A 111 12.11 -1.47 11.82
N GLU A 112 12.68 -0.63 10.95
CA GLU A 112 12.05 0.64 10.55
C GLU A 112 10.72 0.40 9.83
N LYS A 113 10.68 -0.56 8.90
CA LYS A 113 9.45 -0.96 8.21
C LYS A 113 8.40 -1.50 9.17
N GLU A 114 8.80 -2.23 10.20
CA GLU A 114 7.90 -2.73 11.25
C GLU A 114 7.35 -1.61 12.13
N ALA A 115 8.18 -0.61 12.45
CA ALA A 115 7.75 0.58 13.17
C ALA A 115 6.73 1.39 12.34
N LEU A 116 7.02 1.63 11.05
CA LEU A 116 6.11 2.27 10.11
C LEU A 116 4.80 1.50 9.95
N ASN A 117 4.85 0.17 9.90
CA ASN A 117 3.65 -0.66 9.84
C ASN A 117 2.82 -0.54 11.12
N THR A 118 3.45 -0.55 12.29
CA THR A 118 2.77 -0.48 13.58
C THR A 118 2.10 0.86 13.79
N TRP A 119 2.78 1.96 13.49
CA TRP A 119 2.31 3.31 13.79
C TRP A 119 1.66 4.04 12.61
N GLY A 120 1.92 3.61 11.37
CA GLY A 120 1.37 4.20 10.15
C GLY A 120 0.22 3.38 9.57
N ASN A 121 0.47 2.09 9.28
CA ASN A 121 -0.42 1.29 8.44
C ASN A 121 -1.45 0.46 9.22
N PHE A 122 -1.06 -0.14 10.34
CA PHE A 122 -1.79 -1.21 11.02
C PHE A 122 -2.14 -0.89 12.47
N PHE A 123 -2.02 0.37 12.90
CA PHE A 123 -2.31 0.83 14.27
C PHE A 123 -3.73 0.50 14.77
N TYR A 124 -4.67 0.26 13.84
CA TYR A 124 -6.05 -0.08 14.13
C TYR A 124 -6.32 -1.60 14.12
N ARG A 125 -5.38 -2.43 13.67
CA ARG A 125 -5.55 -3.89 13.69
C ARG A 125 -5.58 -4.37 15.14
N ASN A 126 -6.46 -5.32 15.43
CA ASN A 126 -6.69 -5.85 16.79
C ASN A 126 -7.10 -4.79 17.83
N ASN A 127 -7.57 -3.62 17.39
CA ASN A 127 -8.11 -2.60 18.28
C ASN A 127 -9.64 -2.60 18.18
N PRO A 128 -10.37 -3.03 19.24
CA PRO A 128 -11.83 -3.09 19.19
C PRO A 128 -12.50 -1.71 19.16
N HIS A 129 -11.77 -0.64 19.43
CA HIS A 129 -12.28 0.74 19.48
C HIS A 129 -12.10 1.50 18.16
N ILE A 130 -11.51 0.87 17.13
CA ILE A 130 -11.33 1.49 15.81
C ILE A 130 -11.81 0.51 14.75
N ALA A 131 -12.88 0.88 14.04
CA ALA A 131 -13.39 0.05 12.97
C ALA A 131 -12.36 -0.09 11.83
N PRO A 132 -12.33 -1.22 11.11
CA PRO A 132 -11.49 -1.37 9.92
C PRO A 132 -11.63 -0.22 8.92
N LEU A 133 -12.87 0.22 8.63
CA LEU A 133 -13.14 1.33 7.72
C LEU A 133 -12.58 2.67 8.25
N ARG A 134 -12.78 2.97 9.54
CA ARG A 134 -12.24 4.17 10.18
C ARG A 134 -10.72 4.16 10.19
N GLY A 135 -10.11 3.04 10.56
CA GLY A 135 -8.66 2.88 10.62
C GLY A 135 -7.99 3.08 9.27
N ALA A 136 -8.54 2.47 8.22
CA ALA A 136 -8.04 2.61 6.85
C ALA A 136 -8.05 4.06 6.34
N LEU A 137 -9.12 4.83 6.66
CA LEU A 137 -9.18 6.26 6.37
C LEU A 137 -8.16 7.05 7.20
N ALA A 138 -8.10 6.78 8.51
CA ALA A 138 -7.24 7.50 9.45
C ALA A 138 -5.74 7.30 9.20
N SER A 139 -5.33 6.21 8.52
CA SER A 139 -3.97 6.03 8.01
C SER A 139 -3.53 7.17 7.09
N PHE A 140 -4.48 7.80 6.39
CA PHE A 140 -4.26 8.93 5.49
C PHE A 140 -4.77 10.27 6.07
N GLY A 141 -5.09 10.31 7.36
CA GLY A 141 -5.64 11.51 8.01
C GLY A 141 -7.08 11.82 7.62
N LEU A 142 -7.80 10.83 7.07
CA LEU A 142 -9.20 10.97 6.66
C LEU A 142 -10.16 10.46 7.74
N THR A 143 -11.37 10.97 7.69
CA THR A 143 -12.50 10.58 8.54
C THR A 143 -13.59 9.91 7.72
N VAL A 144 -14.60 9.34 8.40
CA VAL A 144 -15.75 8.77 7.71
C VAL A 144 -16.46 9.81 6.85
N ASP A 145 -16.39 11.10 7.18
CA ASP A 145 -16.99 12.22 6.43
C ASP A 145 -16.31 12.49 5.08
N ASP A 146 -15.08 12.00 4.88
CA ASP A 146 -14.31 12.20 3.65
C ASP A 146 -14.63 11.15 2.56
N ILE A 147 -15.48 10.17 2.85
CA ILE A 147 -16.04 9.29 1.81
C ILE A 147 -17.03 10.13 0.98
N GLY A 148 -16.65 10.48 -0.24
CA GLY A 148 -17.39 11.39 -1.12
C GLY A 148 -18.20 10.71 -2.22
N ALA A 149 -18.01 9.41 -2.44
CA ALA A 149 -18.79 8.64 -3.38
C ALA A 149 -18.90 7.18 -2.95
N ALA A 150 -20.05 6.57 -3.21
CA ALA A 150 -20.26 5.14 -3.00
C ALA A 150 -20.66 4.45 -4.31
N SER A 151 -19.85 3.54 -4.82
CA SER A 151 -20.18 2.71 -5.98
C SER A 151 -20.96 1.48 -5.52
N PHE A 152 -22.26 1.48 -5.79
CA PHE A 152 -23.19 0.43 -5.40
C PHE A 152 -23.13 -0.75 -6.37
N HIS A 153 -23.30 -1.96 -5.83
CA HIS A 153 -23.58 -3.16 -6.57
C HIS A 153 -24.86 -2.98 -7.40
N GLY A 154 -25.92 -2.40 -6.83
CA GLY A 154 -26.99 -1.75 -7.59
C GLY A 154 -27.51 -2.56 -8.78
N THR A 155 -28.17 -3.69 -8.51
CA THR A 155 -28.54 -4.68 -9.55
C THR A 155 -29.93 -4.45 -10.13
N SER A 156 -30.62 -3.37 -9.72
CA SER A 156 -32.02 -3.11 -10.07
C SER A 156 -32.95 -4.23 -9.56
N THR A 157 -32.57 -4.91 -8.48
CA THR A 157 -33.40 -5.92 -7.82
C THR A 157 -33.89 -5.41 -6.46
N LYS A 158 -35.16 -5.68 -6.15
CA LYS A 158 -35.80 -5.18 -4.91
C LYS A 158 -35.02 -5.50 -3.64
N ALA A 159 -34.49 -6.73 -3.55
CA ALA A 159 -33.78 -7.19 -2.36
C ALA A 159 -32.39 -6.56 -2.24
N ASN A 160 -31.61 -6.52 -3.34
CA ASN A 160 -30.23 -6.02 -3.30
C ASN A 160 -30.18 -4.52 -2.99
N ASP A 161 -30.92 -3.71 -3.75
CA ASP A 161 -30.71 -2.26 -3.70
C ASP A 161 -31.19 -1.69 -2.35
N LYS A 162 -32.25 -2.27 -1.78
CA LYS A 162 -32.69 -2.04 -0.41
C LYS A 162 -31.61 -2.45 0.61
N ASN A 163 -31.12 -3.69 0.53
CA ASN A 163 -30.13 -4.21 1.47
C ASN A 163 -28.84 -3.38 1.46
N GLU A 164 -28.34 -3.04 0.28
CA GLU A 164 -27.09 -2.31 0.11
C GLU A 164 -27.19 -0.87 0.65
N SER A 165 -28.32 -0.21 0.41
CA SER A 165 -28.61 1.12 0.96
C SER A 165 -28.67 1.10 2.50
N ASP A 166 -29.36 0.10 3.06
CA ASP A 166 -29.43 -0.10 4.52
C ASP A 166 -28.05 -0.36 5.13
N VAL A 167 -27.24 -1.21 4.49
CA VAL A 167 -25.87 -1.50 4.95
C VAL A 167 -25.03 -0.22 4.99
N LEU A 168 -24.99 0.56 3.90
CA LEU A 168 -24.21 1.79 3.87
C LEU A 168 -24.69 2.79 4.92
N ASN A 169 -26.00 2.99 5.01
CA ASN A 169 -26.61 3.92 5.97
C ASN A 169 -26.25 3.56 7.42
N LYS A 170 -26.34 2.27 7.77
CA LYS A 170 -25.95 1.77 9.11
C LYS A 170 -24.46 1.91 9.39
N GLN A 171 -23.58 1.66 8.41
CA GLN A 171 -22.15 1.86 8.60
C GLN A 171 -21.84 3.34 8.90
N PHE A 172 -22.41 4.26 8.13
CA PHE A 172 -22.20 5.69 8.33
C PHE A 172 -22.78 6.18 9.65
N ALA A 173 -24.00 5.75 10.00
CA ALA A 173 -24.59 6.06 11.29
C ALA A 173 -23.74 5.55 12.47
N HIS A 174 -23.29 4.28 12.41
CA HIS A 174 -22.48 3.65 13.47
C HIS A 174 -21.13 4.34 13.65
N LEU A 175 -20.50 4.78 12.55
CA LEU A 175 -19.23 5.49 12.56
C LEU A 175 -19.37 6.98 12.85
N GLY A 176 -20.59 7.48 13.10
CA GLY A 176 -20.83 8.88 13.43
C GLY A 176 -20.57 9.84 12.26
N ARG A 177 -20.91 9.44 11.03
CA ARG A 177 -20.98 10.36 9.87
C ARG A 177 -21.85 11.57 10.25
N THR A 178 -21.41 12.76 9.87
CA THR A 178 -22.13 14.00 10.23
C THR A 178 -23.52 14.04 9.57
N PRO A 179 -24.61 14.28 10.33
CA PRO A 179 -25.95 14.43 9.76
C PRO A 179 -26.00 15.50 8.66
N GLY A 180 -26.66 15.21 7.55
CA GLY A 180 -26.69 16.07 6.36
C GLY A 180 -25.52 15.88 5.40
N ASN A 181 -24.45 15.20 5.81
CA ASN A 181 -23.34 14.81 4.92
C ASN A 181 -23.66 13.50 4.18
N ALA A 182 -24.70 13.51 3.35
CA ALA A 182 -25.13 12.35 2.56
C ALA A 182 -24.12 12.02 1.45
N CYS A 183 -23.89 10.73 1.21
CA CYS A 183 -22.93 10.25 0.23
C CYS A 183 -23.62 9.96 -1.13
N PRO A 184 -23.19 10.61 -2.23
CA PRO A 184 -23.64 10.28 -3.57
C PRO A 184 -23.39 8.81 -3.93
N SER A 185 -24.45 8.13 -4.34
CA SER A 185 -24.44 6.72 -4.74
C SER A 185 -24.40 6.58 -6.26
N ILE A 186 -23.52 5.72 -6.76
CA ILE A 186 -23.29 5.46 -8.18
C ILE A 186 -23.81 4.06 -8.51
N PHE A 187 -24.73 3.98 -9.48
CA PHE A 187 -25.36 2.73 -9.92
C PHE A 187 -24.93 2.37 -11.36
N GLN A 188 -23.64 2.11 -11.60
CA GLN A 188 -23.07 1.92 -12.94
C GLN A 188 -23.84 0.91 -13.84
N LYS A 189 -24.50 -0.09 -13.22
CA LYS A 189 -25.24 -1.14 -13.94
C LYS A 189 -26.47 -0.64 -14.69
N TYR A 190 -26.96 0.58 -14.44
CA TYR A 190 -27.99 1.17 -15.33
C TYR A 190 -27.50 1.24 -16.78
N LEU A 191 -26.20 1.46 -16.98
CA LEU A 191 -25.59 1.59 -18.30
C LEU A 191 -25.00 0.26 -18.79
N THR A 192 -24.31 -0.46 -17.91
CA THR A 192 -23.50 -1.63 -18.32
C THR A 192 -24.26 -2.96 -18.24
N GLY A 193 -25.43 -2.99 -17.60
CA GLY A 193 -26.03 -4.23 -17.11
C GLY A 193 -25.15 -4.92 -16.05
N HIS A 194 -25.51 -6.15 -15.68
CA HIS A 194 -24.78 -6.93 -14.69
C HIS A 194 -23.93 -8.05 -15.32
N PRO A 195 -22.58 -7.93 -15.35
CA PRO A 195 -21.71 -8.94 -15.96
C PRO A 195 -21.42 -10.17 -15.08
N LYS A 196 -22.12 -10.34 -13.94
CA LYS A 196 -21.78 -11.31 -12.88
C LYS A 196 -20.39 -11.02 -12.26
N ALA A 197 -19.42 -11.92 -12.41
CA ALA A 197 -18.13 -11.87 -11.72
C ALA A 197 -17.30 -10.58 -11.98
N PRO A 198 -17.23 -10.02 -13.20
CA PRO A 198 -16.45 -8.80 -13.47
C PRO A 198 -17.09 -7.51 -12.93
N ALA A 199 -18.27 -7.58 -12.29
CA ALA A 199 -19.02 -6.38 -11.91
C ALA A 199 -18.22 -5.44 -11.01
N ALA A 200 -17.55 -5.98 -9.98
CA ALA A 200 -16.75 -5.18 -9.07
C ALA A 200 -15.52 -4.56 -9.76
N ALA A 201 -14.96 -5.21 -10.78
CA ALA A 201 -13.84 -4.66 -11.54
C ALA A 201 -14.26 -3.42 -12.36
N TRP A 202 -15.41 -3.46 -13.02
CA TRP A 202 -15.93 -2.31 -13.77
C TRP A 202 -16.30 -1.15 -12.85
N MET A 203 -16.86 -1.47 -11.68
CA MET A 203 -17.18 -0.50 -10.65
C MET A 203 -15.92 0.15 -10.07
N LEU A 204 -14.86 -0.63 -9.83
CA LEU A 204 -13.58 -0.11 -9.37
C LEU A 204 -12.94 0.82 -10.39
N ASN A 205 -12.96 0.44 -11.68
CA ASN A 205 -12.49 1.31 -12.75
C ASN A 205 -13.26 2.65 -12.77
N GLY A 206 -14.59 2.60 -12.65
CA GLY A 206 -15.42 3.78 -12.58
C GLY A 206 -15.12 4.64 -11.34
N LEU A 207 -14.89 4.02 -10.18
CA LEU A 207 -14.57 4.74 -8.95
C LEU A 207 -13.19 5.40 -9.01
N LEU A 208 -12.19 4.77 -9.62
CA LEU A 208 -10.89 5.38 -9.88
C LEU A 208 -11.02 6.61 -10.79
N GLN A 209 -11.85 6.51 -11.84
CA GLN A 209 -12.15 7.66 -12.71
C GLN A 209 -12.88 8.79 -11.97
N VAL A 210 -13.75 8.47 -11.01
CA VAL A 210 -14.40 9.48 -10.16
C VAL A 210 -13.37 10.22 -9.32
N LEU A 211 -12.41 9.52 -8.72
CA LEU A 211 -11.33 10.14 -7.95
C LEU A 211 -10.47 11.05 -8.84
N GLU A 212 -10.08 10.56 -10.02
CA GLU A 212 -9.25 11.30 -10.97
C GLU A 212 -9.93 12.55 -11.54
N THR A 213 -11.23 12.48 -11.81
CA THR A 213 -11.96 13.55 -12.52
C THR A 213 -12.78 14.47 -11.61
N GLY A 214 -13.06 14.07 -10.37
CA GLY A 214 -14.02 14.76 -9.50
C GLY A 214 -15.47 14.69 -9.99
N ILE A 215 -15.78 13.90 -11.03
CA ILE A 215 -17.13 13.76 -11.59
C ILE A 215 -17.79 12.51 -11.03
N ILE A 216 -18.90 12.69 -10.32
CA ILE A 216 -19.76 11.62 -9.82
C ILE A 216 -20.87 11.38 -10.86
N PRO A 217 -20.89 10.24 -11.57
CA PRO A 217 -21.89 9.98 -12.60
C PRO A 217 -23.25 9.63 -11.97
N GLY A 218 -24.30 10.37 -12.37
CA GLY A 218 -25.66 10.07 -11.95
C GLY A 218 -26.26 8.84 -12.65
N ASN A 219 -27.24 8.24 -12.01
CA ASN A 219 -28.06 7.18 -12.59
C ASN A 219 -29.13 7.78 -13.51
N ARG A 220 -28.91 7.75 -14.83
CA ARG A 220 -29.84 8.33 -15.80
C ARG A 220 -31.18 7.58 -15.91
N ASN A 221 -31.25 6.35 -15.40
CA ASN A 221 -32.49 5.58 -15.33
C ASN A 221 -33.18 5.66 -13.97
N ALA A 222 -32.68 6.46 -13.03
CA ALA A 222 -33.41 6.79 -11.80
C ALA A 222 -34.50 7.83 -12.14
N ASP A 223 -35.58 7.34 -12.75
CA ASP A 223 -36.77 8.12 -13.12
C ASP A 223 -37.54 8.58 -11.88
N ASN A 224 -37.72 7.69 -10.90
CA ASN A 224 -38.24 8.00 -9.58
C ASN A 224 -37.57 7.10 -8.54
N ILE A 225 -37.02 7.71 -7.49
CA ILE A 225 -36.49 6.96 -6.34
C ILE A 225 -37.68 6.47 -5.51
N ASP A 226 -37.72 5.17 -5.21
CA ASP A 226 -38.78 4.58 -4.39
C ASP A 226 -38.79 5.25 -3.00
N GLU A 227 -39.98 5.65 -2.55
CA GLU A 227 -40.21 6.39 -1.30
C GLU A 227 -39.59 5.70 -0.09
N MET A 228 -39.48 4.36 -0.11
CA MET A 228 -38.87 3.64 0.99
C MET A 228 -37.40 4.01 1.21
N PHE A 229 -36.67 4.50 0.20
CA PHE A 229 -35.27 4.88 0.32
C PHE A 229 -35.06 6.23 1.03
N GLU A 230 -36.11 7.02 1.27
CA GLU A 230 -36.03 8.28 2.04
C GLU A 230 -35.50 8.06 3.47
N GLN A 231 -35.74 6.87 4.05
CA GLN A 231 -35.25 6.51 5.38
C GLN A 231 -33.71 6.40 5.49
N TYR A 232 -33.00 6.34 4.37
CA TYR A 232 -31.55 6.20 4.33
C TYR A 232 -30.87 7.58 4.24
N GLU A 233 -30.91 8.32 5.35
CA GLU A 233 -30.45 9.72 5.47
C GLU A 233 -29.02 9.98 4.99
N TYR A 234 -28.13 8.99 5.01
CA TYR A 234 -26.74 9.14 4.58
C TYR A 234 -26.48 8.74 3.12
N VAL A 235 -27.52 8.40 2.35
CA VAL A 235 -27.40 7.98 0.94
C VAL A 235 -28.12 8.98 0.04
N LEU A 236 -27.39 9.54 -0.93
CA LEU A 236 -27.95 10.42 -1.95
C LEU A 236 -28.01 9.68 -3.30
N TYR A 237 -29.14 9.74 -4.00
CA TYR A 237 -29.39 9.03 -5.26
C TYR A 237 -29.44 10.00 -6.46
N PRO A 238 -28.30 10.46 -7.01
CA PRO A 238 -28.29 11.44 -8.09
C PRO A 238 -28.74 10.82 -9.44
N SER A 239 -29.68 11.49 -10.13
CA SER A 239 -30.10 11.11 -11.50
C SER A 239 -29.28 11.78 -12.61
N ARG A 240 -28.43 12.76 -12.24
CA ARG A 240 -27.56 13.52 -13.15
C ARG A 240 -26.15 13.57 -12.59
N SER A 241 -25.16 13.66 -13.47
CA SER A 241 -23.77 13.79 -13.05
C SER A 241 -23.53 15.07 -12.27
N ILE A 242 -22.71 14.99 -11.23
CA ILE A 242 -22.28 16.10 -10.39
C ILE A 242 -20.78 16.25 -10.58
N HIS A 243 -20.33 17.44 -10.97
CA HIS A 243 -18.91 17.78 -10.97
C HIS A 243 -18.59 18.48 -9.65
N THR A 244 -17.74 17.84 -8.86
CA THR A 244 -17.31 18.33 -7.54
C THR A 244 -16.00 19.10 -7.65
N ASP A 245 -15.53 19.65 -6.53
CA ASP A 245 -14.17 20.18 -6.37
C ASP A 245 -13.12 19.09 -6.09
N GLY A 246 -13.55 17.83 -5.94
CA GLY A 246 -12.69 16.67 -5.77
C GLY A 246 -13.35 15.60 -4.90
N VAL A 247 -12.93 14.35 -5.06
CA VAL A 247 -13.38 13.23 -4.21
C VAL A 247 -12.17 12.63 -3.50
N LYS A 248 -12.15 12.68 -2.17
CA LYS A 248 -11.00 12.21 -1.37
C LYS A 248 -10.97 10.69 -1.22
N ALA A 249 -12.13 10.07 -1.04
CA ALA A 249 -12.26 8.63 -0.92
C ALA A 249 -13.58 8.14 -1.49
N GLY A 250 -13.56 6.92 -2.04
CA GLY A 250 -14.70 6.23 -2.60
C GLY A 250 -14.88 4.86 -1.94
N LEU A 251 -16.13 4.45 -1.74
CA LEU A 251 -16.47 3.14 -1.18
C LEU A 251 -17.22 2.29 -2.22
N LEU A 252 -16.72 1.09 -2.49
CA LEU A 252 -17.36 0.14 -3.40
C LEU A 252 -17.89 -1.03 -2.61
N LYS A 253 -19.14 -1.45 -2.88
CA LYS A 253 -19.70 -2.70 -2.34
C LYS A 253 -20.13 -3.65 -3.44
N SER A 254 -20.03 -4.94 -3.18
CA SER A 254 -20.52 -5.99 -4.08
C SER A 254 -21.17 -7.12 -3.29
N PHE A 255 -22.26 -7.66 -3.83
CA PHE A 255 -23.01 -8.77 -3.22
C PHE A 255 -23.19 -9.88 -4.24
N GLY A 256 -22.65 -11.06 -3.95
CA GLY A 256 -22.76 -12.26 -4.78
C GLY A 256 -23.61 -13.34 -4.12
N PHE A 257 -24.11 -14.26 -4.95
CA PHE A 257 -24.82 -15.46 -4.49
C PHE A 257 -23.90 -16.29 -3.58
N GLY A 258 -24.49 -16.96 -2.59
CA GLY A 258 -23.72 -17.72 -1.61
C GLY A 258 -23.12 -16.84 -0.52
N GLN A 259 -23.78 -15.74 -0.17
CA GLN A 259 -23.38 -14.82 0.89
C GLN A 259 -21.98 -14.23 0.66
N VAL A 260 -21.72 -13.77 -0.56
CA VAL A 260 -20.42 -13.16 -0.89
C VAL A 260 -20.56 -11.64 -0.84
N GLY A 261 -20.49 -11.07 0.36
CA GLY A 261 -20.38 -9.63 0.54
C GLY A 261 -18.93 -9.18 0.42
N SER A 262 -18.66 -8.09 -0.30
CA SER A 262 -17.35 -7.46 -0.33
C SER A 262 -17.42 -5.94 -0.32
N GLU A 263 -16.35 -5.34 0.21
CA GLU A 263 -16.18 -3.90 0.31
C GLU A 263 -14.74 -3.51 -0.02
N ILE A 264 -14.59 -2.44 -0.81
CA ILE A 264 -13.31 -1.83 -1.15
C ILE A 264 -13.37 -0.35 -0.85
N LEU A 265 -12.45 0.14 -0.01
CA LEU A 265 -12.20 1.56 0.18
C LEU A 265 -11.05 1.98 -0.73
N VAL A 266 -11.29 3.00 -1.55
CA VAL A 266 -10.27 3.62 -2.41
C VAL A 266 -10.05 5.06 -1.95
N VAL A 267 -8.79 5.44 -1.72
CA VAL A 267 -8.39 6.80 -1.37
C VAL A 267 -7.71 7.46 -2.58
N HIS A 268 -7.91 8.76 -2.75
CA HIS A 268 -7.29 9.56 -3.82
C HIS A 268 -5.76 9.42 -3.79
N PRO A 269 -5.08 9.28 -4.94
CA PRO A 269 -3.65 9.01 -4.99
C PRO A 269 -2.78 10.11 -4.36
N ASP A 270 -3.25 11.36 -4.34
CA ASP A 270 -2.48 12.48 -3.75
C ASP A 270 -2.12 12.30 -2.28
N TYR A 271 -2.90 11.54 -1.52
CA TYR A 271 -2.57 11.22 -0.12
C TYR A 271 -1.31 10.36 0.02
N LEU A 272 -0.91 9.62 -1.03
CA LEU A 272 0.37 8.91 -1.07
C LEU A 272 1.52 9.91 -1.23
N PHE A 273 1.36 10.91 -2.10
CA PHE A 273 2.41 11.89 -2.37
C PHE A 273 2.69 12.79 -1.17
N GLY A 274 1.69 13.04 -0.32
CA GLY A 274 1.87 13.73 0.97
C GLY A 274 2.77 12.98 1.98
N ALA A 275 3.09 11.71 1.74
CA ALA A 275 4.01 10.93 2.56
C ALA A 275 5.44 10.87 2.00
N LEU A 276 5.73 11.57 0.91
CA LEU A 276 7.04 11.61 0.27
C LEU A 276 7.71 12.96 0.50
N ASP A 277 9.04 12.96 0.58
CA ASP A 277 9.83 14.18 0.43
C ASP A 277 9.75 14.74 -1.01
N GLU A 278 10.06 16.03 -1.15
CA GLU A 278 9.97 16.76 -2.41
C GLU A 278 10.90 16.17 -3.50
N MET A 279 12.08 15.68 -3.13
CA MET A 279 13.05 15.13 -4.07
C MET A 279 12.56 13.80 -4.64
N THR A 280 12.03 12.93 -3.78
CA THR A 280 11.43 11.65 -4.17
C THR A 280 10.22 11.87 -5.07
N TYR A 281 9.33 12.81 -4.71
CA TYR A 281 8.17 13.17 -5.52
C TYR A 281 8.57 13.67 -6.92
N ASN A 282 9.50 14.63 -7.00
CA ASN A 282 9.97 15.18 -8.27
C ASN A 282 10.65 14.12 -9.14
N THR A 283 11.42 13.22 -8.53
CA THR A 283 12.01 12.06 -9.21
C THR A 283 10.95 11.12 -9.78
N TYR A 284 9.86 10.90 -9.03
CA TYR A 284 8.71 10.15 -9.51
C TYR A 284 8.05 10.82 -10.71
N CYS A 285 7.74 12.12 -10.62
CA CYS A 285 7.08 12.89 -11.68
C CYS A 285 7.87 12.86 -12.99
N ALA A 286 9.20 13.03 -12.92
CA ALA A 286 10.07 12.94 -14.08
C ALA A 286 10.03 11.54 -14.74
N LYS A 287 10.05 10.48 -13.93
CA LYS A 287 9.95 9.09 -14.44
C LYS A 287 8.57 8.80 -15.04
N ASN A 288 7.50 9.28 -14.41
CA ASN A 288 6.12 9.08 -14.86
C ASN A 288 5.85 9.79 -16.19
N THR A 289 6.28 11.05 -16.32
CA THR A 289 6.13 11.84 -17.56
C THR A 289 6.84 11.16 -18.74
N ASN A 290 8.07 10.70 -18.53
CA ASN A 290 8.80 9.96 -19.56
C ASN A 290 8.12 8.63 -19.95
N ARG A 291 7.44 7.98 -19.00
CA ARG A 291 6.69 6.74 -19.28
C ARG A 291 5.41 7.03 -20.05
N GLU A 292 4.69 8.09 -19.68
CA GLU A 292 3.44 8.52 -20.32
C GLU A 292 3.68 8.84 -21.80
N ALA A 293 4.73 9.60 -22.14
CA ALA A 293 5.13 9.84 -23.53
C ALA A 293 5.41 8.55 -24.33
N LYS A 294 6.07 7.55 -23.72
CA LYS A 294 6.33 6.24 -24.35
C LYS A 294 5.03 5.44 -24.53
N ALA A 295 4.14 5.46 -23.54
CA ALA A 295 2.85 4.78 -23.59
C ALA A 295 1.93 5.41 -24.65
N TYR A 296 1.88 6.74 -24.73
CA TYR A 296 1.18 7.49 -25.77
C TYR A 296 1.64 7.05 -27.16
N ARG A 297 2.96 7.06 -27.41
CA ARG A 297 3.51 6.59 -28.69
C ARG A 297 3.13 5.15 -28.98
N TYR A 298 3.30 4.23 -28.02
CA TYR A 298 2.97 2.82 -28.20
C TYR A 298 1.50 2.62 -28.56
N TRP A 299 0.60 3.32 -27.87
CA TRP A 299 -0.84 3.29 -28.11
C TRP A 299 -1.20 3.80 -29.51
N HIS A 300 -0.63 4.93 -29.93
CA HIS A 300 -0.88 5.51 -31.24
C HIS A 300 -0.27 4.71 -32.39
N ASP A 301 0.94 4.15 -32.23
CA ASP A 301 1.55 3.24 -33.19
C ASP A 301 0.65 2.01 -33.38
N ALA A 302 0.03 1.51 -32.30
CA ALA A 302 -0.90 0.39 -32.38
C ALA A 302 -2.22 0.77 -33.08
N MET A 303 -2.82 1.90 -32.73
CA MET A 303 -4.05 2.39 -33.36
C MET A 303 -3.88 2.69 -34.85
N ALA A 304 -2.71 3.21 -35.25
CA ALA A 304 -2.40 3.49 -36.65
C ALA A 304 -2.00 2.24 -37.46
N GLY A 305 -1.93 1.07 -36.81
CA GLY A 305 -1.52 -0.19 -37.47
C GLY A 305 -0.03 -0.28 -37.76
N VAL A 306 0.79 0.60 -37.19
CA VAL A 306 2.27 0.56 -37.30
C VAL A 306 2.84 -0.62 -36.51
N SER A 307 2.20 -1.00 -35.41
CA SER A 307 2.57 -2.18 -34.62
C SER A 307 1.34 -2.85 -34.00
N SER A 308 1.48 -4.09 -33.51
CA SER A 308 0.40 -4.73 -32.73
C SER A 308 0.39 -4.21 -31.30
N PHE A 309 -0.80 -3.91 -30.77
CA PHE A 309 -1.01 -3.62 -29.35
C PHE A 309 -0.72 -4.84 -28.46
N PHE A 310 -1.04 -6.04 -28.93
CA PHE A 310 -0.74 -7.28 -28.23
C PHE A 310 0.48 -7.94 -28.87
N GLN A 311 1.55 -8.07 -28.10
CA GLN A 311 2.78 -8.75 -28.53
C GLN A 311 2.97 -10.01 -27.70
N ALA A 312 2.63 -11.16 -28.28
CA ALA A 312 2.88 -12.46 -27.66
C ALA A 312 4.39 -12.67 -27.48
N LYS A 313 4.81 -13.05 -26.28
CA LYS A 313 6.20 -13.46 -26.02
C LYS A 313 6.39 -14.91 -26.49
N SER A 314 7.48 -15.15 -27.22
CA SER A 314 7.81 -16.47 -27.76
C SER A 314 8.69 -17.30 -26.82
N GLU A 315 9.35 -16.66 -25.86
CA GLU A 315 10.33 -17.27 -24.96
C GLU A 315 10.27 -16.61 -23.57
N ALA A 316 10.79 -17.33 -22.57
CA ALA A 316 11.02 -16.82 -21.23
C ALA A 316 12.17 -15.77 -21.25
N PRO A 317 12.26 -14.90 -20.23
CA PRO A 317 13.34 -13.92 -20.15
C PRO A 317 14.71 -14.55 -19.80
N TYR A 318 14.79 -15.85 -19.53
CA TYR A 318 16.01 -16.60 -19.24
C TYR A 318 16.12 -17.81 -20.17
N SER A 319 17.34 -18.29 -20.40
CA SER A 319 17.58 -19.57 -21.08
C SER A 319 17.33 -20.75 -20.15
N ASP A 320 17.10 -21.94 -20.71
CA ASP A 320 16.93 -23.19 -19.95
C ASP A 320 18.12 -23.46 -19.00
N ALA A 321 19.33 -23.04 -19.38
CA ALA A 321 20.53 -23.19 -18.55
C ALA A 321 20.53 -22.28 -17.30
N LEU A 322 19.87 -21.11 -17.38
CA LEU A 322 19.78 -20.15 -16.27
C LEU A 322 18.49 -20.31 -15.46
N GLU A 323 17.51 -21.07 -15.93
CA GLU A 323 16.18 -21.20 -15.31
C GLU A 323 16.25 -21.48 -13.80
N THR A 324 16.93 -22.56 -13.41
CA THR A 324 17.07 -22.94 -12.00
C THR A 324 17.78 -21.87 -11.17
N GLN A 325 18.80 -21.22 -11.74
CA GLN A 325 19.57 -20.19 -11.05
C GLN A 325 18.74 -18.92 -10.82
N VAL A 326 17.94 -18.52 -11.81
CA VAL A 326 17.01 -17.40 -11.69
C VAL A 326 15.92 -17.71 -10.66
N TYR A 327 15.33 -18.91 -10.68
CA TYR A 327 14.28 -19.28 -9.73
C TYR A 327 14.76 -19.33 -8.27
N LEU A 328 15.98 -19.78 -8.04
CA LEU A 328 16.52 -19.92 -6.68
C LEU A 328 17.17 -18.64 -6.14
N ASN A 329 17.37 -17.61 -6.99
CA ASN A 329 18.03 -16.37 -6.59
C ASN A 329 17.04 -15.19 -6.46
N PRO A 330 16.69 -14.76 -5.23
CA PRO A 330 15.77 -13.64 -5.02
C PRO A 330 16.35 -12.28 -5.43
N PHE A 331 17.67 -12.20 -5.64
CA PHE A 331 18.35 -11.00 -6.13
C PHE A 331 18.45 -10.95 -7.66
N ALA A 332 18.12 -12.03 -8.37
CA ALA A 332 18.18 -12.05 -9.82
C ALA A 332 17.29 -10.96 -10.43
N ARG A 333 17.84 -10.16 -11.35
CA ARG A 333 17.09 -9.14 -12.10
C ARG A 333 17.37 -9.27 -13.60
N ALA A 334 16.37 -8.94 -14.40
CA ALA A 334 16.51 -8.89 -15.85
C ALA A 334 16.89 -7.48 -16.30
N ASP A 335 17.80 -7.39 -17.26
CA ASP A 335 18.22 -6.14 -17.89
C ASP A 335 17.67 -6.01 -19.30
N TYR A 336 17.52 -4.77 -19.75
CA TYR A 336 16.98 -4.49 -21.08
C TYR A 336 18.07 -4.69 -22.15
N ASP A 337 17.93 -5.75 -22.95
CA ASP A 337 18.77 -5.98 -24.12
C ASP A 337 18.28 -5.08 -25.27
N THR A 338 19.12 -4.12 -25.65
CA THR A 338 18.84 -3.16 -26.73
C THR A 338 18.81 -3.79 -28.12
N LYS A 339 19.54 -4.90 -28.34
CA LYS A 339 19.58 -5.63 -29.61
C LYS A 339 18.33 -6.48 -29.78
N ARG A 340 17.95 -7.22 -28.73
CA ARG A 340 16.73 -8.05 -28.71
C ARG A 340 15.46 -7.25 -28.44
N ARG A 341 15.61 -6.00 -27.96
CA ARG A 341 14.53 -5.09 -27.56
C ARG A 341 13.60 -5.70 -26.51
N THR A 342 14.13 -6.54 -25.62
CA THR A 342 13.40 -7.24 -24.56
C THR A 342 14.23 -7.32 -23.30
N TYR A 343 13.60 -7.59 -22.17
CA TYR A 343 14.30 -7.85 -20.91
C TYR A 343 14.78 -9.30 -20.88
N VAL A 344 16.03 -9.52 -20.50
CA VAL A 344 16.67 -10.85 -20.39
C VAL A 344 17.47 -10.96 -19.09
N PHE A 345 17.58 -12.18 -18.56
CA PHE A 345 18.55 -12.52 -17.52
C PHE A 345 19.83 -13.02 -18.18
N ASP A 346 20.95 -12.51 -17.70
CA ASP A 346 22.29 -13.00 -18.01
C ASP A 346 23.04 -13.34 -16.72
N GLU A 347 24.27 -13.82 -16.84
CA GLU A 347 25.10 -14.16 -15.68
C GLU A 347 25.38 -12.95 -14.78
N ALA A 348 25.45 -11.73 -15.34
CA ALA A 348 25.64 -10.52 -14.56
C ALA A 348 24.40 -10.19 -13.71
N GLY A 349 23.20 -10.39 -14.26
CA GLY A 349 21.92 -10.24 -13.57
C GLY A 349 21.67 -11.26 -12.46
N LEU A 350 22.52 -12.29 -12.32
CA LEU A 350 22.53 -13.26 -11.22
C LEU A 350 23.46 -12.86 -10.06
N ALA A 351 24.30 -11.84 -10.23
CA ALA A 351 25.25 -11.42 -9.20
C ALA A 351 24.54 -10.94 -7.93
N LEU A 352 25.11 -11.26 -6.77
CA LEU A 352 24.65 -10.72 -5.49
C LEU A 352 24.95 -9.21 -5.41
N PRO A 353 24.08 -8.41 -4.75
CA PRO A 353 24.35 -7.00 -4.54
C PRO A 353 25.66 -6.81 -3.76
N THR A 354 26.51 -5.90 -4.23
CA THR A 354 27.66 -5.45 -3.46
C THR A 354 27.19 -4.64 -2.25
N THR A 355 27.84 -4.86 -1.10
CA THR A 355 27.57 -4.08 0.10
C THR A 355 28.63 -3.00 0.23
N ASP A 356 28.18 -1.78 0.49
CA ASP A 356 29.09 -0.68 0.81
C ASP A 356 29.57 -0.87 2.26
N THR A 357 30.84 -1.21 2.43
CA THR A 357 31.47 -1.40 3.73
C THR A 357 32.14 -0.14 4.25
N ALA A 358 32.16 0.97 3.50
CA ALA A 358 32.97 2.13 3.85
C ALA A 358 32.61 2.69 5.24
N VAL A 359 31.32 2.74 5.57
CA VAL A 359 30.85 3.22 6.89
C VAL A 359 31.28 2.26 8.00
N ALA A 360 31.11 0.96 7.79
CA ALA A 360 31.49 -0.05 8.77
C ALA A 360 33.01 -0.08 9.00
N GLU A 361 33.80 0.03 7.94
CA GLU A 361 35.26 0.13 8.00
C GLU A 361 35.69 1.35 8.81
N GLN A 362 35.09 2.52 8.56
CA GLN A 362 35.36 3.73 9.32
C GLN A 362 35.00 3.59 10.80
N MET A 363 33.83 3.00 11.11
CA MET A 363 33.41 2.78 12.50
C MET A 363 34.32 1.80 13.23
N VAL A 364 34.68 0.68 12.61
CA VAL A 364 35.59 -0.32 13.18
C VAL A 364 37.00 0.28 13.39
N GLN A 365 37.50 1.11 12.46
CA GLN A 365 38.77 1.81 12.62
C GLN A 365 38.75 2.84 13.76
N ALA A 366 37.66 3.60 13.89
CA ALA A 366 37.51 4.58 14.96
C ALA A 366 37.52 3.92 16.35
N LEU A 367 36.83 2.78 16.49
CA LEU A 367 36.83 1.99 17.72
C LEU A 367 38.20 1.35 18.01
N ALA A 368 38.91 0.84 16.99
CA ALA A 368 40.24 0.25 17.13
C ALA A 368 41.30 1.25 17.62
N THR A 369 41.25 2.49 17.13
CA THR A 369 42.22 3.55 17.46
C THR A 369 42.18 3.90 18.96
N ASN A 370 41.01 3.78 19.60
CA ASN A 370 40.85 3.98 21.03
C ASN A 370 41.34 2.81 21.89
N ALA A 371 41.22 1.56 21.43
CA ALA A 371 41.71 0.41 22.19
C ALA A 371 43.25 0.40 22.30
N GLN A 372 43.95 0.95 21.29
CA GLN A 372 45.41 1.02 21.24
C GLN A 372 45.99 2.27 21.92
N GLN A 373 45.22 3.36 22.00
CA GLN A 373 45.61 4.56 22.73
C GLN A 373 44.91 4.58 24.09
N ASN A 374 45.61 4.25 25.17
CA ASN A 374 45.21 4.54 26.55
C ASN A 374 45.09 6.07 26.79
N MET A 375 44.24 6.77 26.03
CA MET A 375 43.88 8.16 26.24
C MET A 375 42.73 8.21 27.22
N GLY A 376 43.07 8.18 28.51
CA GLY A 376 42.14 8.27 29.63
C GLY A 376 41.35 9.58 29.76
N ASP A 377 41.01 10.27 28.66
CA ASP A 377 40.20 11.51 28.68
C ASP A 377 39.49 11.86 27.36
N ARG A 378 39.51 11.01 26.31
CA ARG A 378 38.80 11.28 25.04
C ARG A 378 37.95 10.09 24.60
N GLY A 379 36.65 10.15 24.85
CA GLY A 379 35.68 9.17 24.35
C GLY A 379 35.40 9.35 22.86
N VAL A 380 35.21 8.25 22.13
CA VAL A 380 34.64 8.26 20.77
C VAL A 380 33.13 8.08 20.90
N GLY A 381 32.37 8.98 20.28
CA GLY A 381 30.95 8.81 20.05
C GLY A 381 30.73 8.31 18.62
N VAL A 382 30.15 7.12 18.48
CA VAL A 382 29.58 6.66 17.21
C VAL A 382 28.12 7.09 17.22
N ASP A 383 27.68 7.72 16.14
CA ASP A 383 26.33 8.26 15.98
C ASP A 383 25.77 7.77 14.65
N VAL A 384 24.56 7.21 14.67
CA VAL A 384 23.88 6.73 13.46
C VAL A 384 22.49 7.35 13.38
N GLU A 385 22.23 8.06 12.29
CA GLU A 385 20.96 8.72 12.04
C GLU A 385 20.18 7.98 10.94
N LEU A 386 18.93 7.62 11.19
CA LEU A 386 18.06 7.07 10.15
C LEU A 386 17.66 8.18 9.19
N VAL A 387 17.97 8.00 7.90
CA VAL A 387 17.41 8.87 6.86
C VAL A 387 15.91 8.60 6.75
N GLY A 388 15.12 9.45 7.39
CA GLY A 388 13.67 9.47 7.21
C GLY A 388 13.33 9.98 5.82
N ASN A 389 12.60 9.19 5.03
CA ASN A 389 11.88 9.69 3.86
C ASN A 389 10.59 10.39 4.27
#